data_AF-A0A679IDB2-F1
#
_entry.id   AF-A0A679IDB2-F1
#
_cell.length_a   1.000
_cell.length_b   1.000
_cell.length_c   1.000
_cell.angle_alpha   90.00
_cell.angle_beta   90.00
_cell.angle_gamma   90.00
#
_symmetry.space_group_name_H-M   'P 1'
#
loop_
_entity.id
_entity.type
_entity.pdbx_description
1 polymer ?
#
loop_
_entity_poly.entity_id
_entity_poly.type
_entity_poly.pdbx_seq_one_letter_code
_entity_poly.pdbx_strand_id
1 'polypeptide(L)' 'MDKAIIYIFETKTFHCNNCNKEISTGEEVWTKWKFPPKVTAPQLKSIKELEFENAPVICMTCADEIFRKHF' A
#
# COMPACT_ATOMS: atom_id res chain seq x y z
N MET A 1 27.96 30.11 7.68
CA MET A 1 27.75 29.20 6.54
C MET A 1 26.66 28.22 6.96
N ASP A 2 25.42 28.63 6.73
CA ASP A 2 24.23 27.87 7.10
C ASP A 2 24.21 26.55 6.33
N LYS A 3 24.17 25.45 7.08
CA LYS A 3 23.96 24.12 6.52
C LYS A 3 22.52 24.07 6.05
N ALA A 4 22.32 24.13 4.73
CA ALA A 4 21.03 23.93 4.11
C ALA A 4 20.46 22.57 4.56
N ILE A 5 19.27 22.62 5.17
CA ILE A 5 18.43 21.45 5.40
C ILE A 5 17.99 20.98 4.01
N ILE A 6 18.49 19.83 3.56
CA ILE A 6 17.97 19.16 2.37
C ILE A 6 16.70 18.42 2.81
N TYR A 7 15.56 19.07 2.66
CA TYR A 7 14.25 18.46 2.87
C TYR A 7 13.89 17.70 1.59
N ILE A 8 14.14 16.38 1.54
CA ILE A 8 13.67 15.54 0.42
C ILE A 8 12.21 15.18 0.71
N PHE A 9 11.28 15.86 0.05
CA PHE A 9 9.84 15.77 0.30
C PHE A 9 9.13 14.63 -0.46
N GLU A 10 9.81 13.79 -1.26
CA GLU A 10 9.14 13.29 -2.49
C GLU A 10 8.97 11.78 -2.74
N THR A 11 9.33 10.86 -1.83
CA THR A 11 8.94 9.44 -2.04
C THR A 11 8.54 8.76 -0.74
N LYS A 12 7.28 8.93 -0.33
CA LYS A 12 6.65 7.97 0.58
C LYS A 12 6.49 6.65 -0.16
N THR A 13 7.52 5.82 -0.09
CA THR A 13 7.53 4.45 -0.60
C THR A 13 6.57 3.62 0.23
N PHE A 14 5.60 2.99 -0.43
CA PHE A 14 4.69 2.07 0.21
C PHE A 14 5.36 0.71 0.39
N HIS A 15 5.11 0.07 1.53
CA HIS A 15 5.67 -1.25 1.81
C HIS A 15 4.55 -2.22 2.19
N CYS A 16 4.71 -3.48 1.80
CA CYS A 16 3.85 -4.55 2.26
C CYS A 16 3.99 -4.72 3.78
N ASN A 17 2.89 -4.66 4.51
CA ASN A 17 2.85 -4.84 5.96
C ASN A 17 3.27 -6.24 6.43
N ASN A 18 3.33 -7.24 5.54
CA ASN A 18 3.72 -8.61 5.88
C ASN A 18 5.20 -8.91 5.59
N CYS A 19 5.69 -8.58 4.38
CA CYS A 19 7.05 -8.93 3.95
C CYS A 19 7.98 -7.71 3.77
N ASN A 20 7.49 -6.50 4.05
CA ASN A 20 8.23 -5.24 3.90
C ASN A 20 8.76 -4.97 2.47
N LYS A 21 8.23 -5.66 1.46
CA LYS A 21 8.51 -5.39 0.04
C LYS A 21 7.98 -4.00 -0.34
N GLU A 22 8.79 -3.21 -1.03
CA GLU A 22 8.35 -1.95 -1.63
C GLU A 22 7.26 -2.22 -2.70
N ILE A 23 6.19 -1.43 -2.65
CA ILE A 23 5.06 -1.47 -3.58
C ILE A 23 5.25 -0.36 -4.61
N SER A 24 5.35 -0.76 -5.88
CA SER A 24 5.53 0.17 -7.00
C SER A 24 4.20 0.70 -7.52
N THR A 25 4.23 1.84 -8.20
CA THR A 25 3.06 2.36 -8.93
C THR A 25 2.56 1.35 -9.95
N GLY A 26 1.25 1.08 -9.96
CA GLY A 26 0.62 0.11 -10.87
C GLY A 26 0.65 -1.34 -10.37
N GLU A 27 1.26 -1.62 -9.22
CA GLU A 27 1.18 -2.93 -8.58
C GLU A 27 -0.21 -3.15 -7.95
N GLU A 28 -0.78 -4.34 -8.17
CA GLU A 28 -2.00 -4.76 -7.50
C GLU A 28 -1.68 -5.17 -6.06
N VAL A 29 -2.50 -4.73 -5.10
CA VAL A 29 -2.31 -5.00 -3.68
C VAL A 29 -3.65 -5.25 -3.00
N TRP A 30 -3.59 -6.00 -1.90
CA TRP A 30 -4.71 -6.18 -1.00
C TRP A 30 -4.65 -5.15 0.13
N THR A 31 -5.76 -4.49 0.41
CA THR A 31 -5.86 -3.52 1.51
C THR A 31 -7.26 -3.51 2.09
N LYS A 32 -7.38 -3.23 3.39
CA LYS A 32 -8.65 -3.21 4.10
C LYS A 32 -9.22 -1.78 4.11
N TRP A 33 -10.20 -1.54 3.24
CA TRP A 33 -10.85 -0.24 3.10
C TRP A 33 -11.99 -0.01 4.12
N LYS A 34 -12.24 1.26 4.45
CA LYS A 34 -13.39 1.70 5.27
C LYS A 34 -14.67 1.99 4.46
N PHE A 35 -14.57 2.15 3.14
CA PHE A 35 -15.71 2.47 2.26
C PHE A 35 -16.42 1.22 1.69
N PRO A 36 -17.74 1.25 1.46
CA PRO A 36 -18.51 0.13 0.89
C PRO A 36 -18.41 0.13 -0.66
N PRO A 37 -19.01 -0.84 -1.40
CA PRO A 37 -18.49 -2.18 -1.59
C PRO A 37 -18.44 -2.48 -3.10
N LYS A 38 -17.56 -1.84 -3.88
CA LYS A 38 -17.07 -2.53 -5.08
C LYS A 38 -15.93 -3.46 -4.67
N VAL A 39 -16.26 -4.38 -3.74
CA VAL A 39 -15.34 -5.39 -3.19
C VAL A 39 -15.09 -6.54 -4.16
N THR A 40 -15.88 -6.60 -5.25
CA THR A 40 -15.82 -7.69 -6.23
C THR A 40 -14.85 -7.42 -7.39
N ALA A 41 -14.20 -6.25 -7.42
CA ALA A 41 -13.27 -5.89 -8.49
C ALA A 41 -12.09 -5.05 -7.98
N PRO A 42 -10.90 -5.18 -8.58
CA PRO A 42 -9.80 -4.25 -8.36
C PRO A 42 -10.21 -2.82 -8.71
N GLN A 43 -9.64 -1.84 -7.99
CA GLN A 43 -9.91 -0.42 -8.21
C GLN A 43 -8.60 0.33 -8.35
N LEU A 44 -8.48 1.14 -9.40
CA LEU A 44 -7.37 2.09 -9.54
C LEU A 44 -7.53 3.20 -8.51
N LYS A 45 -6.51 3.39 -7.69
CA LYS A 45 -6.50 4.38 -6.61
C LYS A 45 -5.19 5.16 -6.59
N SER A 46 -5.29 6.40 -6.14
CA SER A 46 -4.11 7.23 -5.92
C SER A 46 -3.39 6.77 -4.65
N ILE A 47 -2.07 6.78 -4.70
CA ILE A 47 -1.20 6.45 -3.56
C ILE A 47 -1.53 7.34 -2.34
N LYS A 48 -1.83 8.63 -2.57
CA LYS A 48 -2.17 9.61 -1.53
C LYS A 48 -3.43 9.25 -0.74
N GLU A 49 -4.43 8.61 -1.36
CA GLU A 49 -5.62 8.14 -0.65
C GLU A 49 -5.29 7.05 0.37
N LEU A 50 -4.41 6.10 0.00
CA LEU A 50 -3.93 5.06 0.91
C LEU A 50 -3.17 5.65 2.10
N GLU A 51 -2.36 6.69 1.86
CA GLU A 51 -1.63 7.38 2.94
C GLU A 51 -2.58 8.04 3.93
N PHE A 52 -3.60 8.73 3.43
CA PHE A 52 -4.56 9.46 4.26
C PHE A 52 -5.34 8.52 5.18
N GLU A 53 -5.70 7.33 4.69
CA GLU A 53 -6.43 6.34 5.47
C GLU A 53 -5.54 5.52 6.41
N ASN A 54 -4.21 5.61 6.26
CA ASN A 54 -3.22 4.76 6.96
C ASN A 54 -3.61 3.27 6.90
N ALA A 55 -4.15 2.85 5.75
CA ALA A 55 -4.67 1.49 5.58
C ALA A 55 -3.52 0.50 5.40
N PRO A 56 -3.54 -0.67 6.05
CA PRO A 56 -2.51 -1.68 5.86
C PRO A 56 -2.57 -2.23 4.43
N VAL A 57 -1.42 -2.28 3.77
CA VAL A 57 -1.26 -2.77 2.40
C VAL A 57 -0.50 -4.09 2.42
N ILE A 58 -1.00 -5.09 1.72
CA ILE A 58 -0.38 -6.40 1.59
C ILE A 58 -0.19 -6.70 0.10
N CYS A 59 1.01 -7.11 -0.32
CA CYS A 59 1.23 -7.51 -1.71
C CYS A 59 0.41 -8.78 -2.04
N MET A 60 0.05 -8.97 -3.31
CA MET A 60 -0.80 -10.11 -3.71
C MET A 60 -0.18 -11.47 -3.38
N THR A 61 1.16 -11.60 -3.40
CA THR A 61 1.83 -12.83 -2.97
C THR A 61 1.52 -13.17 -1.50
N CYS A 62 1.65 -12.20 -0.59
CA CYS A 62 1.35 -12.42 0.82
C CYS A 62 -0.16 -12.59 1.03
N ALA A 63 -0.99 -11.90 0.28
CA ALA A 63 -2.44 -12.08 0.33
C ALA A 63 -2.81 -13.52 -0.03
N ASP A 64 -2.32 -14.04 -1.16
CA ASP A 64 -2.55 -15.41 -1.61
C ASP A 64 -2.09 -16.46 -0.59
N GLU A 65 -0.91 -16.28 0.01
CA GLU A 65 -0.42 -17.16 1.06
C GLU A 65 -1.31 -17.17 2.30
N ILE A 66 -1.79 -15.99 2.73
CA ILE A 66 -2.68 -15.85 3.88
C ILE A 66 -4.02 -16.51 3.58
N PHE A 67 -4.61 -16.24 2.41
CA PHE A 67 -5.89 -16.82 2.03
C PHE A 67 -5.80 -18.34 1.86
N ARG A 68 -4.71 -18.87 1.27
CA ARG A 68 -4.49 -20.31 1.15
C ARG A 68 -4.33 -21.03 2.49
N LYS A 69 -3.78 -20.37 3.51
CA LYS A 69 -3.62 -20.96 4.86
C LYS A 69 -4.93 -21.07 5.63
N HIS A 70 -5.96 -20.35 5.21
CA HIS A 70 -7.27 -20.32 5.88
C HIS A 70 -8.33 -21.20 5.21
N PHE A 71 -7.97 -21.93 4.15
CA PHE A 71 -8.76 -23.01 3.53
C PHE A 71 -8.02 -24.34 3.68
#